data_AF-A0A0P9DH81-F1
#
_entry.id   AF-A0A0P9DH81-F1
#
_cell.length_a   1.000
_cell.length_b   1.000
_cell.length_c   1.000
_cell.angle_alpha   90.00
_cell.angle_beta   90.00
_cell.angle_gamma   90.00
#
_symmetry.space_group_name_H-M   'P 1'
#
loop_
_entity.id
_entity.type
_entity.pdbx_description
1 polymer ?
#
loop_
_entity_poly.entity_id
_entity_poly.type
_entity_poly.pdbx_seq_one_letter_code
_entity_poly.pdbx_strand_id
1 'polypeptide(L)'
;MAPAVVETIQHINRAGLTPSYINASADGHYIPNDGRVVIRIKNTNAATRTTTAQTPGNSGSGQAIADQNANVPATTGDILMGPFPPSQFNDMQGRLYLSFSATTGVSFCPMRLPG
;
A
#
# COMPACT_ATOMS: atom_id res chain seq x y z
N MET A 1 -5.79 -3.54 -21.01
CA MET A 1 -5.56 -3.23 -19.59
C MET A 1 -4.48 -4.17 -19.11
N ALA A 2 -3.34 -3.67 -18.63
CA ALA A 2 -2.25 -4.53 -18.19
C ALA A 2 -2.59 -5.10 -16.80
N PRO A 3 -2.14 -6.30 -16.43
CA PRO A 3 -2.40 -6.83 -15.10
C PRO A 3 -1.63 -6.01 -14.05
N ALA A 4 -2.21 -5.85 -12.87
CA ALA A 4 -1.53 -5.27 -11.70
C ALA A 4 -0.21 -6.02 -11.42
N VAL A 5 0.85 -5.28 -11.13
CA VAL A 5 2.19 -5.83 -10.92
C VAL A 5 2.37 -6.28 -9.47
N VAL A 6 3.10 -7.37 -9.26
CA VAL A 6 3.50 -7.81 -7.92
C VAL A 6 4.83 -7.15 -7.57
N GLU A 7 4.86 -6.39 -6.49
CA GLU A 7 6.02 -5.63 -6.06
C GLU A 7 6.89 -6.37 -5.05
N THR A 8 8.18 -6.04 -5.03
CA THR A 8 9.12 -6.54 -4.02
C THR A 8 9.11 -5.66 -2.78
N ILE A 9 9.25 -6.26 -1.59
CA ILE A 9 9.30 -5.55 -0.32
C ILE A 9 10.73 -5.21 0.06
N GLN A 10 10.97 -3.99 0.53
CA GLN A 10 12.25 -3.60 1.11
C GLN A 10 12.29 -3.89 2.62
N HIS A 11 13.43 -4.36 3.12
CA HIS A 11 13.59 -4.71 4.53
C HIS A 11 14.21 -3.55 5.30
N ILE A 12 13.48 -3.03 6.30
CA ILE A 12 14.04 -2.04 7.23
C ILE A 12 14.89 -2.77 8.26
N ASN A 13 16.05 -2.22 8.58
CA ASN A 13 16.93 -2.70 9.64
C ASN A 13 17.27 -1.57 10.63
N ARG A 14 18.05 -1.89 11.67
CA ARG A 14 18.43 -0.93 12.72
C ARG A 14 19.36 0.19 12.25
N ALA A 15 20.00 0.04 11.09
CA ALA A 15 20.80 1.09 10.45
C ALA A 15 19.94 2.03 9.56
N GLY A 16 18.63 1.77 9.46
CA GLY A 16 17.72 2.50 8.59
C GLY A 16 17.70 1.94 7.16
N LEU A 17 16.86 2.53 6.34
CA LEU A 17 16.67 2.19 4.94
C LEU A 17 16.55 3.48 4.14
N THR A 18 17.30 3.60 3.05
CA THR A 18 17.04 4.59 2.00
C THR A 18 15.98 4.01 1.06
N PRO A 19 14.73 4.51 1.07
CA PRO A 19 13.65 3.87 0.33
C PRO A 19 13.84 4.05 -1.18
N SER A 20 13.75 2.96 -1.93
CA SER A 20 13.57 3.01 -3.38
C SER A 20 12.08 3.10 -3.71
N TYR A 21 11.68 4.12 -4.46
CA TYR A 21 10.26 4.37 -4.74
C TYR A 21 9.82 3.79 -6.08
N ILE A 22 8.61 3.27 -6.08
CA ILE A 22 7.90 2.74 -7.25
C ILE A 22 6.83 3.75 -7.64
N ASN A 23 6.67 4.00 -8.94
CA ASN A 23 5.61 4.88 -9.44
C ASN A 23 4.26 4.16 -9.36
N ALA A 24 3.22 4.87 -8.94
CA ALA A 24 1.87 4.31 -8.93
C ALA A 24 1.39 3.97 -10.35
N SER A 25 0.66 2.87 -10.47
CA SER A 25 0.00 2.40 -11.69
C SER A 25 -1.52 2.53 -11.58
N ALA A 26 -2.18 2.77 -12.72
CA ALA A 26 -3.63 2.86 -12.79
C ALA A 26 -4.30 1.50 -12.53
N ASP A 27 -3.57 0.42 -12.85
CA ASP A 27 -4.00 -0.96 -12.62
C ASP A 27 -3.74 -1.41 -11.16
N GLY A 28 -3.20 -0.55 -10.29
CA GLY A 28 -2.85 -0.90 -8.92
C GLY A 28 -1.63 -1.83 -8.80
N HIS A 29 -1.37 -2.30 -7.58
CA HIS A 29 -0.21 -3.12 -7.25
C HIS A 29 -0.56 -4.19 -6.23
N TYR A 30 0.00 -5.39 -6.40
CA TYR A 30 0.00 -6.44 -5.40
C TYR A 30 1.29 -6.38 -4.58
N ILE A 31 1.17 -6.48 -3.27
CA ILE A 31 2.28 -6.42 -2.33
C ILE A 31 2.19 -7.67 -1.45
N PRO A 32 3.21 -8.56 -1.42
CA PRO A 32 3.19 -9.67 -0.49
C PRO A 32 3.07 -9.14 0.94
N ASN A 33 2.23 -9.76 1.79
CA ASN A 33 1.94 -9.21 3.10
C ASN A 33 1.92 -10.30 4.19
N ASP A 34 2.77 -10.11 5.19
CA ASP A 34 2.92 -11.00 6.34
C ASP A 34 2.43 -10.37 7.66
N GLY A 35 1.73 -9.22 7.58
CA GLY A 35 1.24 -8.48 8.74
C GLY A 35 2.23 -7.48 9.31
N ARG A 36 3.43 -7.37 8.74
CA ARG A 36 4.48 -6.42 9.18
C ARG A 36 4.84 -5.40 8.09
N VAL A 37 4.04 -5.37 7.03
CA VAL A 37 4.24 -4.44 5.91
C VAL A 37 3.72 -3.06 6.27
N VAL A 38 4.55 -2.06 6.06
CA VAL A 38 4.20 -0.63 6.10
C VAL A 38 4.55 -0.04 4.75
N ILE A 39 3.65 0.77 4.19
CA ILE A 39 3.83 1.39 2.88
C ILE A 39 3.99 2.88 3.10
N ARG A 40 5.13 3.43 2.67
CA ARG A 40 5.33 4.88 2.59
C ARG A 40 4.84 5.38 1.25
N ILE A 41 4.01 6.40 1.23
CA ILE A 41 3.40 6.93 0.01
C ILE A 41 3.71 8.42 -0.05
N LYS A 42 4.19 8.88 -1.21
CA LYS A 42 4.52 10.27 -1.47
C LYS A 42 3.67 10.82 -2.61
N ASN A 43 3.26 12.08 -2.47
CA ASN A 43 2.51 12.82 -3.47
C ASN A 43 3.16 14.17 -3.74
N THR A 44 3.66 14.36 -4.95
CA THR A 44 4.21 15.62 -5.47
C THR A 44 3.21 16.37 -6.35
N ASN A 45 2.02 15.83 -6.55
CA ASN A 45 0.97 16.46 -7.36
C ASN A 45 0.33 17.65 -6.64
N ALA A 46 -0.10 18.67 -7.38
CA ALA A 46 -0.79 19.83 -6.82
C ALA A 46 -2.17 19.52 -6.21
N ALA A 47 -2.75 18.35 -6.48
CA ALA A 47 -3.98 17.87 -5.87
C ALA A 47 -3.72 16.77 -4.82
N THR A 48 -4.61 16.69 -3.84
CA THR A 48 -4.66 15.55 -2.90
C THR A 48 -4.94 14.26 -3.67
N ARG A 49 -4.28 13.17 -3.25
CA ARG A 49 -4.47 11.84 -3.83
C ARG A 49 -4.99 10.89 -2.77
N THR A 50 -5.76 9.89 -3.20
CA THR A 50 -6.30 8.87 -2.31
C THR A 50 -5.71 7.54 -2.71
N THR A 51 -5.18 6.83 -1.71
CA THR A 51 -4.73 5.44 -1.86
C THR A 51 -5.68 4.54 -1.11
N THR A 52 -5.99 3.39 -1.70
CA THR A 52 -6.94 2.44 -1.13
C THR A 52 -6.28 1.07 -1.01
N ALA A 53 -6.22 0.56 0.21
CA ALA A 53 -5.85 -0.82 0.51
C ALA A 53 -7.13 -1.66 0.57
N GLN A 54 -7.25 -2.65 -0.31
CA GLN A 54 -8.45 -3.50 -0.36
C GLN A 54 -8.49 -4.49 0.79
N THR A 55 -9.70 -4.76 1.28
CA THR A 55 -9.96 -5.71 2.36
C THR A 55 -10.84 -6.85 1.86
N PRO A 56 -10.26 -7.88 1.20
CA PRO A 56 -11.04 -9.04 0.73
C PRO A 56 -11.53 -9.94 1.88
N GLY A 57 -10.98 -9.77 3.09
CA GLY A 57 -11.42 -10.52 4.26
C GLY A 57 -12.79 -10.10 4.79
N ASN A 58 -13.42 -10.99 5.55
CA ASN A 58 -14.65 -10.72 6.30
C ASN A 58 -14.33 -10.51 7.78
N SER A 59 -15.19 -9.77 8.48
CA SER A 59 -15.19 -9.67 9.93
C SER A 59 -15.44 -11.05 10.57
N GLY A 60 -15.17 -11.17 11.88
CA GLY A 60 -15.48 -12.41 12.62
C GLY A 60 -16.97 -12.81 12.60
N SER A 61 -17.86 -11.90 12.23
CA SER A 61 -19.30 -12.14 12.03
C SER A 61 -19.68 -12.46 10.59
N GLY A 62 -18.71 -12.58 9.67
CA GLY A 62 -18.93 -12.87 8.25
C GLY A 62 -19.28 -11.64 7.39
N GLN A 63 -19.25 -10.43 7.95
CA GLN A 63 -19.58 -9.19 7.21
C GLN A 63 -18.37 -8.72 6.41
N ALA A 64 -18.60 -8.12 5.23
CA ALA A 64 -17.52 -7.53 4.45
C ALA A 64 -16.85 -6.39 5.23
N ILE A 65 -15.52 -6.37 5.24
CA ILE A 65 -14.74 -5.27 5.78
C ILE A 65 -14.66 -4.16 4.72
N ALA A 66 -14.82 -2.90 5.14
CA ALA A 66 -14.69 -1.78 4.22
C ALA A 66 -13.22 -1.52 3.87
N ASP A 67 -12.96 -1.25 2.59
CA ASP A 67 -11.62 -0.92 2.10
C ASP A 67 -11.04 0.29 2.84
N GLN A 68 -9.74 0.22 3.15
CA GLN A 68 -9.06 1.26 3.87
C GLN A 68 -8.54 2.33 2.91
N ASN A 69 -9.12 3.54 2.99
CA ASN A 69 -8.63 4.70 2.27
C ASN A 69 -7.66 5.54 3.12
N ALA A 70 -6.71 6.19 2.46
CA ALA A 70 -5.93 7.27 3.05
C ALA A 70 -5.68 8.39 2.05
N ASN A 71 -5.73 9.61 2.55
CA ASN A 71 -5.44 10.81 1.78
C ASN A 71 -3.96 11.17 1.90
N VAL A 72 -3.31 11.31 0.77
CA VAL A 72 -1.94 11.82 0.65
C VAL A 72 -2.03 13.30 0.28
N PRO A 73 -1.62 14.23 1.17
CA PRO A 73 -1.72 15.67 0.91
C PRO A 73 -1.06 16.09 -0.40
N ALA A 74 -1.49 17.22 -0.97
CA ALA A 74 -0.89 17.77 -2.18
C ALA A 74 0.57 18.24 -1.95
N THR A 75 1.35 18.29 -3.03
CA THR A 75 2.69 18.88 -3.21
C THR A 75 3.84 18.22 -2.45
N THR A 76 3.67 17.97 -1.15
CA THR A 76 4.70 17.39 -0.27
C THR A 76 4.11 16.31 0.63
N GLY A 77 2.99 15.71 0.22
CA GLY A 77 2.36 14.65 0.99
C GLY A 77 3.29 13.47 1.16
N ASP A 78 3.43 13.01 2.39
CA ASP A 78 4.26 11.87 2.76
C ASP A 78 3.56 11.18 3.94
N ILE A 79 3.00 10.00 3.69
CA ILE A 79 2.24 9.25 4.69
C ILE A 79 2.79 7.83 4.80
N LEU A 80 2.56 7.21 5.96
CA LEU A 80 2.79 5.80 6.21
C LEU A 80 1.44 5.13 6.44
N MET A 81 1.21 4.00 5.77
CA MET A 81 0.02 3.16 5.93
C MET A 81 0.43 1.75 6.36
N GLY A 82 -0.30 1.18 7.31
CA GLY A 82 -0.06 -0.16 7.88
C GLY A 82 0.21 -0.11 9.39
N PRO A 83 0.56 -1.25 10.02
CA PRO A 83 0.65 -2.58 9.43
C PRO A 83 -0.71 -3.12 8.94
N PHE A 84 -0.68 -4.07 8.00
CA PHE A 84 -1.88 -4.64 7.38
C PHE A 84 -2.14 -6.07 7.86
N PRO A 85 -3.11 -6.32 8.77
CA PRO A 85 -3.42 -7.67 9.23
C PRO A 85 -3.77 -8.63 8.07
N PRO A 86 -3.07 -9.77 7.94
CA PRO A 86 -3.29 -10.71 6.82
C PRO A 86 -4.72 -11.22 6.71
N SER A 87 -5.41 -11.43 7.85
CA SER A 87 -6.80 -11.90 7.87
C SER A 87 -7.80 -10.94 7.23
N GLN A 88 -7.42 -9.67 7.07
CA GLN A 88 -8.30 -8.63 6.52
C GLN A 88 -7.87 -8.22 5.11
N PHE A 89 -6.57 -8.09 4.89
CA PHE A 89 -5.99 -7.45 3.71
C PHE A 89 -5.41 -8.42 2.67
N ASN A 90 -5.20 -9.70 3.00
CA ASN A 90 -4.62 -10.64 2.04
C ASN A 90 -5.69 -11.24 1.13
N ASP A 91 -5.38 -11.28 -0.15
CA ASP A 91 -6.04 -12.16 -1.12
C ASP A 91 -5.71 -13.64 -0.84
N MET A 92 -6.30 -14.53 -1.64
CA MET A 92 -6.08 -15.98 -1.53
C MET A 92 -4.61 -16.40 -1.77
N GLN A 93 -3.78 -15.51 -2.31
CA GLN A 93 -2.36 -15.71 -2.58
C GLN A 93 -1.46 -15.06 -1.52
N GLY A 94 -2.02 -14.50 -0.44
CA GLY A 94 -1.25 -13.88 0.65
C GLY A 94 -0.76 -12.45 0.34
N ARG A 95 -1.46 -11.70 -0.52
CA ARG A 95 -1.03 -10.39 -1.01
C ARG A 95 -2.07 -9.31 -0.69
N LEU A 96 -1.58 -8.14 -0.30
CA LEU A 96 -2.35 -6.90 -0.25
C LEU A 96 -2.48 -6.30 -1.65
N TYR A 97 -3.66 -5.78 -1.99
CA TYR A 97 -3.84 -4.96 -3.19
C TYR A 97 -3.98 -3.47 -2.83
N LEU A 98 -3.17 -2.64 -3.49
CA LEU A 98 -3.13 -1.19 -3.31
C LEU A 98 -3.52 -0.49 -4.62
N SER A 99 -4.54 0.36 -4.57
CA SER A 99 -4.99 1.18 -5.69
C SER A 99 -4.88 2.68 -5.40
N PHE A 100 -4.95 3.48 -6.47
CA PHE A 100 -4.69 4.92 -6.42
C PHE A 100 -5.78 5.66 -7.20
N SER A 101 -6.26 6.79 -6.67
CA SER A 101 -7.25 7.62 -7.37
C SER A 101 -6.67 8.32 -8.60
N ALA A 102 -5.36 8.55 -8.63
CA ALA A 102 -4.58 8.87 -9.81
C ALA A 102 -3.09 8.58 -9.56
N THR A 103 -2.32 8.44 -10.62
CA THR A 103 -0.92 8.00 -10.56
C THR A 103 0.10 9.12 -10.70
N THR A 104 -0.23 10.20 -11.41
CA THR A 104 0.71 11.27 -11.72
C THR A 104 1.21 11.96 -10.46
N GLY A 105 2.53 11.88 -10.22
CA GLY A 105 3.17 12.48 -9.03
C GLY A 105 2.99 11.65 -7.76
N VAL A 106 2.48 10.42 -7.87
CA VAL A 106 2.36 9.49 -6.73
C VAL A 106 3.39 8.38 -6.85
N SER A 107 4.12 8.18 -5.76
CA SER A 107 5.09 7.09 -5.64
C SER A 107 4.98 6.45 -4.26
N PHE A 108 5.36 5.18 -4.15
CA PHE A 108 5.25 4.44 -2.91
C PHE A 108 6.41 3.48 -2.72
N CYS A 109 6.60 3.05 -1.48
CA CYS A 109 7.63 2.10 -1.09
C CYS A 109 7.05 1.13 -0.05
N PRO A 110 6.78 -0.13 -0.42
CA PRO A 110 6.42 -1.16 0.55
C PRO A 110 7.66 -1.60 1.32
N MET A 111 7.56 -1.60 2.65
CA MET A 111 8.65 -1.95 3.54
C MET A 111 8.17 -2.92 4.61
N ARG A 112 9.06 -3.80 5.05
CA ARG A 112 8.80 -4.73 6.14
C ARG A 112 9.50 -4.27 7.41
N LEU A 113 8.74 -4.20 8.50
CA LEU A 113 9.29 -3.91 9.83
C LEU A 113 10.13 -5.11 10.33
N PRO A 114 11.24 -4.85 11.03
CA PRO A 114 11.97 -5.91 11.74
C PRO A 114 11.05 -6.53 12.81
N GLY A 115 11.21 -7.83 13.01
CA GLY A 115 10.44 -8.62 13.97
C GLY A 115 11.26 -9.18 15.10
#